data_AF-A0A1I7A8S0-F1
#
_entry.id   AF-A0A1I7A8S0-F1
#
_cell.length_a   1.000
_cell.length_b   1.000
_cell.length_c   1.000
_cell.angle_alpha   90.00
_cell.angle_beta   90.00
_cell.angle_gamma   90.00
#
_symmetry.space_group_name_H-M   'P 1'
#
loop_
_entity.id
_entity.type
_entity.pdbx_description
1 polymer ?
#
loop_
_entity_poly.entity_id
_entity_poly.type
_entity_poly.pdbx_seq_one_letter_code
_entity_poly.pdbx_strand_id
1 'polypeptide(L)'
;MTSYVRVRACPTPNNFFDELIPEDGLDVCDWRLTIRTIPVPVLDTSGAHTTIATKWLYAESSYDEAQLARFGRDKLPTFMQIVQALAGLRRTHLSGSVEFSMFFEEFVKDGVSRNIEPHRVNVGVGILNVRTTDADGTLVLDARASEAEQARQALQDAKDELRITGAGVVKHLGDDFFRRAWESFNLSFGADEHAINHLYDVRDAVTAKFGKDDHARNALGIAKADWSDFGKIFNDGAVKGGRHNGKHPAPLKPMTGVQRAQVTRFAKDLLRAYGRYLDNQATSPKEQAT
;
A
#
# COMPACT_ATOMS: atom_id res chain seq x y z
N MET A 1 -29.82 10.98 -11.71
CA MET A 1 -29.73 10.23 -10.45
C MET A 1 -28.29 9.82 -10.27
N THR A 2 -27.67 10.17 -9.15
CA THR A 2 -26.30 9.76 -8.85
C THR A 2 -26.35 8.50 -7.99
N SER A 3 -25.84 7.40 -8.52
CA SER A 3 -25.68 6.14 -7.80
C SER A 3 -24.21 5.75 -7.74
N TYR A 4 -23.75 5.33 -6.57
CA TYR A 4 -22.37 4.92 -6.37
C TYR A 4 -22.27 3.89 -5.25
N VAL A 5 -21.18 3.13 -5.26
CA VAL A 5 -20.76 2.33 -4.12
C VAL A 5 -19.79 3.13 -3.26
N ARG A 6 -19.85 2.92 -1.96
CA ARG A 6 -18.96 3.52 -0.97
C ARG A 6 -18.40 2.43 -0.07
N VAL A 7 -17.08 2.44 0.11
CA VAL A 7 -16.42 1.72 1.20
C VAL A 7 -16.05 2.72 2.29
N ARG A 8 -16.45 2.43 3.54
CA ARG A 8 -16.00 3.17 4.72
C ARG A 8 -15.17 2.26 5.60
N ALA A 9 -13.93 2.65 5.89
CA ALA A 9 -13.04 1.86 6.70
C ALA A 9 -12.33 2.69 7.77
N CYS A 10 -12.26 2.18 9.00
CA CYS A 10 -11.52 2.81 10.10
C CYS A 10 -10.13 2.16 10.21
N PRO A 11 -9.06 2.80 9.72
CA PRO A 11 -7.73 2.21 9.75
C PRO A 11 -7.16 2.16 11.17
N THR A 12 -6.28 1.20 11.39
CA THR A 12 -5.40 1.10 12.54
C THR A 12 -3.97 0.99 12.00
N PRO A 13 -3.08 1.95 12.32
CA PRO A 13 -3.31 3.17 13.11
C PRO A 13 -4.30 4.16 12.47
N ASN A 14 -4.97 4.96 13.30
CA ASN A 14 -6.04 5.90 12.88
C ASN A 14 -5.60 6.92 11.82
N ASN A 15 -4.33 7.32 11.84
CA ASN A 15 -3.76 8.29 10.90
C ASN A 15 -3.06 7.63 9.70
N PHE A 16 -3.31 6.35 9.40
CA PHE A 16 -2.55 5.60 8.41
C PHE A 16 -2.43 6.27 7.04
N PHE A 17 -3.50 6.95 6.58
CA PHE A 17 -3.57 7.52 5.24
C PHE A 17 -3.25 9.02 5.16
N ASP A 18 -2.93 9.68 6.27
CA ASP A 18 -2.74 11.14 6.33
C ASP A 18 -1.63 11.65 5.39
N GLU A 19 -0.59 10.84 5.19
CA GLU A 19 0.52 11.20 4.31
C GLU A 19 0.28 10.84 2.84
N LEU A 20 -0.76 10.06 2.56
CA LEU A 20 -0.98 9.42 1.26
C LEU A 20 -2.18 9.99 0.49
N ILE A 21 -3.23 10.39 1.22
CA ILE A 21 -4.47 10.92 0.64
C ILE A 21 -4.51 12.41 0.96
N PRO A 22 -4.40 13.29 -0.06
CA PRO A 22 -4.56 14.73 0.09
C PRO A 22 -5.90 15.12 0.74
N GLU A 23 -5.96 16.31 1.34
CA GLU A 23 -7.17 16.79 2.01
C GLU A 23 -8.35 16.97 1.06
N ASP A 24 -8.11 17.40 -0.18
CA ASP A 24 -9.14 17.51 -1.21
C ASP A 24 -9.61 16.14 -1.67
N GLY A 25 -8.76 15.12 -1.60
CA GLY A 25 -9.03 13.72 -1.93
C GLY A 25 -8.15 13.22 -3.08
N LEU A 26 -8.22 11.93 -3.34
CA LEU A 26 -7.38 11.24 -4.31
C LEU A 26 -8.23 10.43 -5.29
N ASP A 27 -8.11 10.70 -6.58
CA ASP A 27 -8.71 9.87 -7.63
C ASP A 27 -7.73 8.79 -8.10
N VAL A 28 -8.15 7.53 -8.03
CA VAL A 28 -7.40 6.38 -8.58
C VAL A 28 -8.37 5.46 -9.31
N CYS A 29 -8.10 5.21 -10.59
CA CYS A 29 -9.06 4.54 -11.49
C CYS A 29 -10.40 5.28 -11.49
N ASP A 30 -11.46 4.62 -11.04
CA ASP A 30 -12.80 5.15 -10.89
C ASP A 30 -13.20 5.34 -9.42
N TRP A 31 -12.23 5.31 -8.51
CA TRP A 31 -12.42 5.52 -7.07
C TRP A 31 -11.95 6.91 -6.64
N ARG A 32 -12.82 7.65 -5.95
CA ARG A 32 -12.47 8.83 -5.16
C ARG A 32 -12.22 8.41 -3.72
N LEU A 33 -11.00 8.61 -3.24
CA LEU A 33 -10.56 8.34 -1.88
C LEU A 33 -10.52 9.65 -1.09
N THR A 34 -11.11 9.68 0.10
CA THR A 34 -11.10 10.84 1.01
C THR A 34 -10.92 10.37 2.45
N ILE A 35 -10.36 11.22 3.30
CA ILE A 35 -10.29 10.99 4.74
C ILE A 35 -11.31 11.88 5.43
N ARG A 36 -12.18 11.29 6.24
CA ARG A 36 -13.16 12.03 7.05
C ARG A 36 -12.91 11.81 8.53
N THR A 37 -12.98 12.89 9.30
CA THR A 37 -12.89 12.83 10.76
C THR A 37 -14.29 12.77 11.34
N ILE A 38 -14.58 11.69 12.08
CA ILE A 38 -15.85 11.45 12.75
C ILE A 38 -15.60 11.48 14.26
N PRO A 39 -16.29 12.35 15.02
CA PRO A 39 -16.26 12.30 16.48
C PRO A 39 -16.93 11.01 16.97
N VAL A 40 -16.18 10.16 17.68
CA VAL A 40 -16.69 8.93 18.28
C VAL A 40 -16.71 9.09 19.80
N PRO A 41 -17.88 8.92 20.46
CA PRO A 41 -17.95 8.94 21.90
C PRO A 41 -17.23 7.70 22.47
N VAL A 42 -16.38 7.90 23.45
CA VAL A 42 -15.70 6.83 24.19
C VAL A 42 -15.79 7.11 25.68
N LEU A 43 -15.78 6.06 26.49
CA LEU A 43 -15.68 6.18 27.93
C LEU A 43 -14.21 6.26 28.31
N ASP A 44 -13.85 7.28 29.09
CA ASP A 44 -12.51 7.35 29.66
C ASP A 44 -12.39 6.40 30.87
N THR A 45 -11.20 6.35 31.48
CA THR A 45 -10.92 5.49 32.64
C THR A 45 -11.73 5.86 33.89
N SER A 46 -12.32 7.06 33.94
CA SER A 46 -13.22 7.51 35.02
C SER A 46 -14.68 7.16 34.75
N GLY A 47 -14.99 6.60 33.56
CA GLY A 47 -16.35 6.35 33.11
C GLY A 47 -17.07 7.60 32.57
N ALA A 48 -16.36 8.72 32.39
CA ALA A 48 -16.91 9.91 31.77
C ALA A 48 -16.95 9.75 30.25
N HIS A 49 -17.99 10.29 29.62
CA HIS A 49 -18.06 10.36 28.16
C HIS A 49 -17.12 11.44 27.64
N THR A 50 -16.13 11.02 26.86
CA THR A 50 -15.30 11.90 26.04
C THR A 50 -15.52 11.60 24.56
N THR A 51 -15.04 12.47 23.69
CA THR A 51 -15.11 12.28 22.24
C THR A 51 -13.70 12.21 21.68
N ILE A 52 -13.44 11.18 20.89
CA ILE A 52 -12.19 11.07 20.12
C ILE A 52 -12.46 11.33 18.64
N ALA A 53 -11.55 12.05 17.99
CA ALA A 53 -11.58 12.25 16.57
C ALA A 53 -11.06 10.99 15.85
N THR A 54 -11.95 10.18 15.30
CA THR A 54 -11.59 8.99 14.52
C THR A 54 -11.57 9.33 13.04
N LYS A 55 -10.48 9.01 12.35
CA LYS A 55 -10.34 9.19 10.92
C LYS A 55 -10.83 7.93 10.20
N TRP A 56 -11.52 8.16 9.09
CA TRP A 56 -12.13 7.12 8.28
C TRP A 56 -11.72 7.31 6.83
N LEU A 57 -11.30 6.22 6.20
CA LEU A 57 -11.17 6.14 4.76
C LEU A 57 -12.56 6.02 4.14
N TYR A 58 -12.87 6.92 3.22
CA TYR A 58 -14.04 6.86 2.35
C TYR A 58 -13.56 6.64 0.93
N ALA A 59 -13.99 5.56 0.30
CA ALA A 59 -13.73 5.28 -1.11
C ALA A 59 -15.06 5.23 -1.85
N GLU A 60 -15.24 6.03 -2.89
CA GLU A 60 -16.49 6.15 -3.64
C GLU A 60 -16.26 5.87 -5.12
N SER A 61 -17.09 5.03 -5.74
CA SER A 61 -17.01 4.71 -7.17
C SER A 61 -18.40 4.69 -7.79
N SER A 62 -18.54 5.32 -8.96
CA SER A 62 -19.82 5.32 -9.70
C SER A 62 -20.22 3.88 -10.05
N TYR A 63 -21.45 3.51 -9.72
CA TYR A 63 -21.92 2.14 -9.89
C TYR A 63 -23.43 2.07 -10.10
N ASP A 64 -23.85 1.19 -11.01
CA ASP A 64 -25.25 0.95 -11.30
C ASP A 64 -25.86 -0.02 -10.28
N GLU A 65 -27.08 0.27 -9.80
CA GLU A 65 -27.85 -0.62 -8.92
C GLU A 65 -28.04 -2.00 -9.55
N ALA A 66 -28.22 -2.08 -10.87
CA ALA A 66 -28.37 -3.35 -11.59
C ALA A 66 -27.10 -4.22 -11.52
N GLN A 67 -25.95 -3.62 -11.20
CA GLN A 67 -24.66 -4.31 -11.09
C GLN A 67 -24.32 -4.69 -9.66
N LEU A 68 -25.16 -4.35 -8.66
CA LEU A 68 -24.81 -4.46 -7.24
C LEU A 68 -24.39 -5.88 -6.81
N ALA A 69 -25.05 -6.90 -7.35
CA ALA A 69 -24.73 -8.31 -7.09
C ALA A 69 -23.31 -8.73 -7.54
N ARG A 70 -22.65 -7.91 -8.37
CA ARG A 70 -21.29 -8.12 -8.86
C ARG A 70 -20.24 -7.23 -8.17
N PHE A 71 -20.64 -6.36 -7.24
CA PHE A 71 -19.74 -5.41 -6.58
C PHE A 71 -18.48 -6.09 -6.00
N GLY A 72 -18.68 -7.17 -5.22
CA GLY A 72 -17.59 -7.92 -4.58
C GLY A 72 -16.62 -8.58 -5.56
N ARG A 73 -17.06 -8.81 -6.81
CA ARG A 73 -16.22 -9.39 -7.88
C ARG A 73 -15.55 -8.32 -8.74
N ASP A 74 -16.26 -7.24 -9.05
CA ASP A 74 -15.86 -6.30 -10.08
C ASP A 74 -15.11 -5.09 -9.53
N LYS A 75 -15.48 -4.64 -8.32
CA LYS A 75 -15.02 -3.36 -7.76
C LYS A 75 -14.19 -3.53 -6.50
N LEU A 76 -14.64 -4.40 -5.60
CA LEU A 76 -13.97 -4.62 -4.33
C LEU A 76 -12.50 -5.07 -4.50
N PRO A 77 -12.14 -5.98 -5.44
CA PRO A 77 -10.76 -6.38 -5.62
C PRO A 77 -9.85 -5.22 -6.06
N THR A 78 -10.34 -4.35 -6.94
CA THR A 78 -9.61 -3.15 -7.38
C THR A 78 -9.38 -2.19 -6.21
N PHE A 79 -10.40 -1.94 -5.40
CA PHE A 79 -10.26 -1.13 -4.19
C PHE A 79 -9.23 -1.72 -3.21
N MET A 80 -9.30 -3.03 -2.96
CA MET A 80 -8.36 -3.71 -2.07
C MET A 80 -6.92 -3.66 -2.59
N GLN A 81 -6.72 -3.78 -3.90
CA GLN A 81 -5.41 -3.57 -4.52
C GLN A 81 -4.89 -2.15 -4.32
N ILE A 82 -5.75 -1.13 -4.45
CA ILE A 82 -5.37 0.27 -4.19
C ILE A 82 -4.94 0.43 -2.72
N VAL A 83 -5.72 -0.09 -1.77
CA VAL A 83 -5.37 -0.05 -0.34
C VAL A 83 -4.03 -0.74 -0.07
N GLN A 84 -3.79 -1.92 -0.65
CA GLN A 84 -2.53 -2.65 -0.48
C GLN A 84 -1.34 -1.92 -1.11
N ALA A 85 -1.54 -1.28 -2.27
CA ALA A 85 -0.53 -0.46 -2.92
C ALA A 85 -0.14 0.74 -2.06
N LEU A 86 -1.13 1.45 -1.50
CA LEU A 86 -0.95 2.55 -0.56
C LEU A 86 -0.26 2.08 0.73
N ALA A 87 -0.68 0.93 1.27
CA ALA A 87 -0.14 0.41 2.51
C ALA A 87 1.34 0.05 2.40
N GLY A 88 1.74 -0.58 1.31
CA GLY A 88 3.15 -0.89 1.12
C GLY A 88 3.99 0.30 0.67
N LEU A 89 3.41 1.30 0.00
CA LEU A 89 4.07 2.60 -0.17
C LEU A 89 4.39 3.24 1.19
N ARG A 90 3.44 3.24 2.14
CA ARG A 90 3.73 3.70 3.50
C ARG A 90 4.83 2.88 4.16
N ARG A 91 4.83 1.57 3.94
CA ARG A 91 5.81 0.63 4.52
C ARG A 91 7.25 0.89 4.09
N THR A 92 7.48 1.55 2.96
CA THR A 92 8.84 1.91 2.54
C THR A 92 9.46 3.03 3.37
N HIS A 93 8.66 3.76 4.15
CA HIS A 93 9.12 4.88 4.99
C HIS A 93 8.76 4.69 6.47
N LEU A 94 7.61 4.08 6.77
CA LEU A 94 7.08 3.93 8.12
C LEU A 94 6.80 2.45 8.43
N SER A 95 7.07 2.03 9.66
CA SER A 95 6.65 0.71 10.12
C SER A 95 5.12 0.63 10.34
N GLY A 96 4.58 -0.58 10.26
CA GLY A 96 3.17 -0.90 10.49
C GLY A 96 2.41 -1.33 9.23
N SER A 97 1.56 -2.35 9.39
CA SER A 97 0.53 -2.72 8.43
C SER A 97 -0.69 -1.80 8.57
N VAL A 98 -1.57 -1.80 7.56
CA VAL A 98 -2.94 -1.32 7.74
C VAL A 98 -3.81 -2.48 8.18
N GLU A 99 -4.55 -2.26 9.25
CA GLU A 99 -5.69 -3.09 9.62
C GLU A 99 -6.94 -2.22 9.64
N PHE A 100 -8.12 -2.80 9.42
CA PHE A 100 -9.38 -2.09 9.53
C PHE A 100 -10.16 -2.61 10.72
N SER A 101 -10.34 -1.76 11.73
CA SER A 101 -11.17 -2.10 12.89
C SER A 101 -12.66 -2.14 12.55
N MET A 102 -13.07 -1.38 11.53
CA MET A 102 -14.41 -1.37 10.97
C MET A 102 -14.33 -1.21 9.46
N PHE A 103 -15.21 -1.91 8.73
CA PHE A 103 -15.28 -1.92 7.28
C PHE A 103 -16.74 -2.06 6.83
N PHE A 104 -17.24 -1.11 6.05
CA PHE A 104 -18.61 -1.09 5.56
C PHE A 104 -18.64 -0.94 4.05
N GLU A 105 -19.46 -1.75 3.40
CA GLU A 105 -19.76 -1.70 1.97
C GLU A 105 -21.18 -1.19 1.79
N GLU A 106 -21.31 -0.02 1.16
CA GLU A 106 -22.56 0.70 1.03
C GLU A 106 -22.86 1.01 -0.43
N PHE A 107 -24.13 0.92 -0.81
CA PHE A 107 -24.66 1.48 -2.05
C PHE A 107 -25.43 2.75 -1.71
N VAL A 108 -25.10 3.85 -2.37
CA VAL A 108 -25.75 5.14 -2.19
C VAL A 108 -26.50 5.49 -3.47
N LYS A 109 -27.81 5.72 -3.35
CA LYS A 109 -28.67 6.16 -4.46
C LYS A 109 -29.49 7.34 -4.01
N ASP A 110 -29.35 8.46 -4.72
CA ASP A 110 -30.08 9.70 -4.45
C ASP A 110 -29.96 10.14 -2.97
N GLY A 111 -28.76 9.98 -2.40
CA GLY A 111 -28.44 10.34 -1.01
C GLY A 111 -28.80 9.29 0.05
N VAL A 112 -29.51 8.21 -0.31
CA VAL A 112 -29.88 7.14 0.61
C VAL A 112 -28.84 6.03 0.57
N SER A 113 -28.26 5.71 1.74
CA SER A 113 -27.28 4.63 1.90
C SER A 113 -27.94 3.30 2.25
N ARG A 114 -27.49 2.20 1.64
CA ARG A 114 -27.91 0.82 1.91
C ARG A 114 -26.67 -0.06 2.02
N ASN A 115 -26.60 -0.93 3.02
CA ASN A 115 -25.50 -1.89 3.11
C ASN A 115 -25.61 -2.95 1.99
N ILE A 116 -24.50 -3.28 1.34
CA ILE A 116 -24.43 -4.29 0.28
C ILE A 116 -24.39 -5.69 0.91
N GLU A 117 -23.42 -5.93 1.79
CA GLU A 117 -23.36 -7.09 2.67
C GLU A 117 -22.88 -6.68 4.07
N PRO A 118 -23.58 -7.04 5.15
CA PRO A 118 -23.08 -6.77 6.50
C PRO A 118 -21.93 -7.73 6.83
N HIS A 119 -20.72 -7.22 7.04
CA HIS A 119 -19.59 -8.00 7.53
C HIS A 119 -19.36 -7.76 9.03
N ARG A 120 -18.99 -8.82 9.77
CA ARG A 120 -18.79 -8.80 11.22
C ARG A 120 -17.57 -7.96 11.62
N VAL A 121 -17.75 -7.20 12.68
CA VAL A 121 -16.74 -6.36 13.33
C VAL A 121 -15.97 -7.17 14.37
N ASN A 122 -14.64 -7.24 14.25
CA ASN A 122 -13.78 -7.55 15.40
C ASN A 122 -13.37 -6.23 16.05
N VAL A 123 -14.06 -5.86 17.13
CA VAL A 123 -13.69 -4.68 17.94
C VAL A 123 -12.50 -5.04 18.80
N GLY A 124 -11.29 -4.76 18.31
CA GLY A 124 -10.07 -4.76 19.12
C GLY A 124 -9.79 -3.36 19.66
N VAL A 125 -9.90 -3.17 20.98
CA VAL A 125 -9.34 -1.97 21.64
C VAL A 125 -7.86 -2.24 21.88
N GLY A 126 -7.01 -1.76 20.97
CA GLY A 126 -5.56 -1.76 21.14
C GLY A 126 -5.06 -0.37 21.46
N ILE A 127 -4.85 -0.06 22.75
CA ILE A 127 -3.94 1.00 23.16
C ILE A 127 -2.71 0.29 23.72
N LEU A 128 -1.63 0.22 22.96
CA LEU A 128 -0.34 -0.16 23.52
C LEU A 128 0.51 1.11 23.68
N ASN A 129 0.27 1.81 24.78
CA ASN A 129 1.25 2.74 25.33
C ASN A 129 2.01 1.99 26.42
N VAL A 130 3.23 1.56 26.12
CA VAL A 130 4.14 1.00 27.14
C VAL A 130 4.62 2.15 28.01
N ARG A 131 4.29 2.11 29.30
CA ARG A 131 4.79 3.04 30.32
C ARG A 131 5.42 2.21 31.44
N THR A 132 6.71 2.39 31.68
CA THR A 132 7.41 1.79 32.82
C THR A 132 7.45 2.80 33.96
N THR A 133 6.83 2.45 35.08
CA THR A 133 6.84 3.16 36.37
C THR A 133 7.61 2.32 37.39
N ASP A 134 8.24 2.93 38.39
CA ASP A 134 8.79 2.18 39.53
C ASP A 134 7.68 1.74 40.50
N ALA A 135 8.13 1.10 41.59
CA ALA A 135 7.31 0.63 42.68
C ALA A 135 6.56 1.74 43.43
N ASP A 136 7.01 3.00 43.34
CA ASP A 136 6.40 4.15 44.00
C ASP A 136 5.43 4.92 43.06
N GLY A 137 5.23 4.44 41.84
CA GLY A 137 4.41 5.11 40.82
C GLY A 137 5.10 6.31 40.15
N THR A 138 6.39 6.50 40.40
CA THR A 138 7.21 7.53 39.80
C THR A 138 7.69 7.06 38.42
N LEU A 139 7.77 7.99 37.46
CA LEU A 139 8.18 7.68 36.09
C LEU A 139 9.72 7.57 36.03
N VAL A 140 10.27 6.35 35.91
CA VAL A 140 11.72 6.07 36.15
C VAL A 140 12.60 6.09 34.91
N LEU A 141 12.21 6.82 33.87
CA LEU A 141 13.11 7.02 32.74
C LEU A 141 13.07 8.45 32.23
N ASP A 142 14.15 9.16 32.54
CA ASP A 142 14.48 10.51 32.08
C ASP A 142 15.76 10.51 31.22
N ALA A 143 15.76 9.66 30.18
CA ALA A 143 16.64 9.76 29.02
C ALA A 143 15.88 10.28 27.78
N ARG A 144 14.65 10.78 27.98
CA ARG A 144 13.55 10.71 26.99
C ARG A 144 13.31 11.95 26.15
N ALA A 145 13.75 13.15 26.53
CA ALA A 145 13.36 14.35 25.78
C ALA A 145 14.09 14.48 24.42
N SER A 146 15.42 14.35 24.43
CA SER A 146 16.24 14.44 23.20
C SER A 146 16.01 13.25 22.28
N GLU A 147 15.95 12.02 22.82
CA GLU A 147 15.67 10.82 22.04
C GLU A 147 14.23 10.82 21.48
N ALA A 148 13.23 11.29 22.25
CA ALA A 148 11.88 11.45 21.72
C ALA A 148 11.81 12.55 20.67
N GLU A 149 12.56 13.65 20.81
CA GLU A 149 12.60 14.70 19.81
C GLU A 149 13.29 14.23 18.52
N GLN A 150 14.41 13.51 18.64
CA GLN A 150 15.06 12.86 17.50
C GLN A 150 14.14 11.83 16.84
N ALA A 151 13.39 11.04 17.61
CA ALA A 151 12.43 10.09 17.08
C ALA A 151 11.24 10.79 16.40
N ARG A 152 10.76 11.92 16.93
CA ARG A 152 9.72 12.76 16.30
C ARG A 152 10.22 13.37 15.00
N GLN A 153 11.44 13.90 15.00
CA GLN A 153 12.04 14.47 13.80
C GLN A 153 12.24 13.39 12.74
N ALA A 154 12.81 12.24 13.09
CA ALA A 154 12.99 11.12 12.16
C ALA A 154 11.64 10.61 11.62
N LEU A 155 10.60 10.57 12.46
CA LEU A 155 9.25 10.23 12.02
C LEU A 155 8.68 11.27 11.05
N GLN A 156 8.88 12.56 11.33
CA GLN A 156 8.42 13.65 10.47
C GLN A 156 9.15 13.63 9.12
N ASP A 157 10.48 13.45 9.12
CA ASP A 157 11.29 13.32 7.91
C ASP A 157 10.81 12.14 7.06
N ALA A 158 10.53 10.99 7.69
CA ALA A 158 9.98 9.82 7.00
C ALA A 158 8.58 10.08 6.42
N LYS A 159 7.73 10.84 7.11
CA LYS A 159 6.42 11.27 6.58
C LYS A 159 6.55 12.21 5.40
N ASP A 160 7.51 13.13 5.44
CA ASP A 160 7.73 14.08 4.35
C ASP A 160 8.32 13.39 3.12
N GLU A 161 9.27 12.47 3.31
CA GLU A 161 9.77 11.61 2.22
C GLU A 161 8.65 10.73 1.62
N LEU A 162 7.75 10.22 2.47
CA LEU A 162 6.58 9.44 2.05
C LEU A 162 5.63 10.29 1.19
N ARG A 163 5.37 11.55 1.56
CA ARG A 163 4.53 12.45 0.74
C ARG A 163 5.14 12.68 -0.64
N ILE A 164 6.44 12.97 -0.69
CA ILE A 164 7.16 13.24 -1.94
C ILE A 164 7.17 12.00 -2.83
N THR A 165 7.59 10.85 -2.28
CA THR A 165 7.67 9.59 -3.03
C THR A 165 6.28 9.10 -3.40
N GLY A 166 5.32 9.26 -2.50
CA GLY A 166 3.95 8.81 -2.64
C GLY A 166 3.22 9.52 -3.76
N ALA A 167 3.36 10.84 -3.89
CA ALA A 167 2.79 11.60 -5.01
C ALA A 167 3.22 11.04 -6.38
N GLY A 168 4.48 10.59 -6.49
CA GLY A 168 5.02 9.98 -7.72
C GLY A 168 4.42 8.61 -8.04
N VAL A 169 4.09 7.81 -7.04
CA VAL A 169 3.54 6.46 -7.19
C VAL A 169 2.02 6.51 -7.39
N VAL A 170 1.34 7.29 -6.54
CA VAL A 170 -0.11 7.37 -6.45
C VAL A 170 -0.74 7.77 -7.78
N LYS A 171 -0.14 8.75 -8.48
CA LYS A 171 -0.61 9.20 -9.79
C LYS A 171 -0.63 8.11 -10.87
N HIS A 172 0.14 7.03 -10.70
CA HIS A 172 0.25 5.93 -11.65
C HIS A 172 -0.56 4.69 -11.25
N LEU A 173 -1.20 4.68 -10.08
CA LEU A 173 -2.03 3.55 -9.63
C LEU A 173 -3.25 3.29 -10.52
N GLY A 174 -3.57 4.23 -11.43
CA GLY A 174 -4.56 4.04 -12.48
C GLY A 174 -4.15 3.00 -13.54
N ASP A 175 -2.86 2.77 -13.78
CA ASP A 175 -2.38 1.74 -14.71
C ASP A 175 -2.36 0.37 -14.02
N ASP A 176 -3.06 -0.61 -14.58
CA ASP A 176 -3.24 -1.93 -13.99
C ASP A 176 -1.91 -2.68 -13.77
N PHE A 177 -0.99 -2.58 -14.72
CA PHE A 177 0.31 -3.25 -14.62
C PHE A 177 1.21 -2.59 -13.59
N PHE A 178 1.17 -1.25 -13.50
CA PHE A 178 1.92 -0.50 -12.50
C PHE A 178 1.39 -0.79 -11.10
N ARG A 179 0.07 -0.76 -10.92
CA ARG A 179 -0.59 -1.12 -9.65
C ARG A 179 -0.22 -2.54 -9.22
N ARG A 180 -0.28 -3.52 -10.14
CA ARG A 180 0.10 -4.92 -9.87
C ARG A 180 1.59 -5.07 -9.53
N ALA A 181 2.46 -4.37 -10.24
CA ALA A 181 3.90 -4.38 -9.98
C ALA A 181 4.21 -3.79 -8.60
N TRP A 182 3.55 -2.69 -8.22
CA TRP A 182 3.71 -2.06 -6.92
C TRP A 182 3.19 -2.93 -5.77
N GLU A 183 2.01 -3.53 -5.92
CA GLU A 183 1.46 -4.50 -4.98
C GLU A 183 2.44 -5.66 -4.74
N SER A 184 3.00 -6.22 -5.81
CA SER A 184 3.97 -7.32 -5.73
C SER A 184 5.25 -6.91 -5.01
N PHE A 185 5.76 -5.71 -5.28
CA PHE A 185 6.90 -5.16 -4.56
C PHE A 185 6.61 -5.06 -3.05
N ASN A 186 5.40 -4.63 -2.68
CA ASN A 186 4.99 -4.52 -1.28
C ASN A 186 4.87 -5.88 -0.58
N LEU A 187 4.27 -6.86 -1.26
CA LEU A 187 4.16 -8.23 -0.75
C LEU A 187 5.53 -8.85 -0.48
N SER A 188 6.59 -8.39 -1.17
CA SER A 188 7.94 -8.89 -0.95
C SER A 188 8.55 -8.60 0.41
N PHE A 189 7.98 -7.66 1.16
CA PHE A 189 8.38 -7.36 2.53
C PHE A 189 7.60 -8.20 3.56
N GLY A 190 6.74 -9.12 3.14
CA GLY A 190 6.05 -10.05 4.03
C GLY A 190 7.00 -10.81 4.98
N ALA A 191 6.49 -11.26 6.11
CA ALA A 191 7.26 -12.07 7.07
C ALA A 191 7.56 -13.49 6.54
N ASP A 192 6.85 -13.91 5.50
CA ASP A 192 6.99 -15.23 4.87
C ASP A 192 8.34 -15.38 4.16
N GLU A 193 8.97 -16.56 4.27
CA GLU A 193 10.27 -16.83 3.63
C GLU A 193 10.19 -16.79 2.09
N HIS A 194 9.01 -16.98 1.50
CA HIS A 194 8.76 -16.90 0.07
C HIS A 194 8.31 -15.51 -0.39
N ALA A 195 8.06 -14.57 0.51
CA ALA A 195 7.65 -13.21 0.16
C ALA A 195 8.58 -12.58 -0.89
N ILE A 196 9.89 -12.81 -0.79
CA ILE A 196 10.89 -12.26 -1.71
C ILE A 196 10.62 -12.64 -3.19
N ASN A 197 9.90 -13.74 -3.46
CA ASN A 197 9.52 -14.15 -4.81
C ASN A 197 8.68 -13.09 -5.53
N HIS A 198 7.94 -12.27 -4.78
CA HIS A 198 7.05 -11.26 -5.33
C HIS A 198 7.84 -10.12 -5.99
N LEU A 199 9.14 -9.98 -5.71
CA LEU A 199 10.01 -9.09 -6.50
C LEU A 199 10.08 -9.54 -7.96
N TYR A 200 10.01 -10.85 -8.23
CA TYR A 200 9.95 -11.34 -9.60
C TYR A 200 8.60 -11.02 -10.25
N ASP A 201 7.51 -11.07 -9.49
CA ASP A 201 6.18 -10.70 -9.98
C ASP A 201 6.13 -9.22 -10.43
N VAL A 202 6.97 -8.34 -9.85
CA VAL A 202 7.18 -6.96 -10.34
C VAL A 202 7.66 -6.98 -11.80
N ARG A 203 8.69 -7.79 -12.09
CA ARG A 203 9.24 -7.95 -13.44
C ARG A 203 8.20 -8.56 -14.38
N ASP A 204 7.46 -9.57 -13.94
CA ASP A 204 6.45 -10.22 -14.78
C ASP A 204 5.31 -9.25 -15.12
N ALA A 205 4.84 -8.45 -14.16
CA ALA A 205 3.82 -7.44 -14.38
C ALA A 205 4.28 -6.37 -15.39
N VAL A 206 5.51 -5.87 -15.24
CA VAL A 206 6.09 -4.92 -16.19
C VAL A 206 6.26 -5.56 -17.57
N THR A 207 6.77 -6.79 -17.64
CA THR A 207 6.94 -7.51 -18.90
C THR A 207 5.60 -7.70 -19.62
N ALA A 208 4.55 -8.04 -18.89
CA ALA A 208 3.21 -8.22 -19.44
C ALA A 208 2.67 -6.94 -20.10
N LYS A 209 2.97 -5.75 -19.55
CA LYS A 209 2.63 -4.46 -20.18
C LYS A 209 3.25 -4.32 -21.58
N PHE A 210 4.51 -4.71 -21.74
CA PHE A 210 5.27 -4.56 -22.98
C PHE A 210 5.24 -5.80 -23.88
N GLY A 211 4.60 -6.88 -23.42
CA GLY A 211 4.48 -8.18 -24.08
C GLY A 211 5.74 -9.06 -24.04
N LYS A 212 6.94 -8.49 -23.98
CA LYS A 212 8.23 -9.22 -23.98
C LYS A 212 9.31 -8.49 -23.17
N ASP A 213 10.23 -9.24 -22.58
CA ASP A 213 11.37 -8.72 -21.82
C ASP A 213 12.19 -7.70 -22.61
N ASP A 214 12.51 -8.00 -23.87
CA ASP A 214 13.33 -7.13 -24.71
C ASP A 214 12.63 -5.78 -24.97
N HIS A 215 11.32 -5.79 -25.14
CA HIS A 215 10.53 -4.57 -25.31
C HIS A 215 10.48 -3.75 -24.02
N ALA A 216 10.24 -4.42 -22.88
CA ALA A 216 10.22 -3.77 -21.57
C ALA A 216 11.56 -3.10 -21.26
N ARG A 217 12.68 -3.83 -21.42
CA ARG A 217 14.02 -3.30 -21.20
C ARG A 217 14.32 -2.09 -22.08
N ASN A 218 14.01 -2.18 -23.37
CA ASN A 218 14.27 -1.08 -24.31
C ASN A 218 13.42 0.15 -23.97
N ALA A 219 12.13 -0.03 -23.68
CA ALA A 219 11.24 1.06 -23.32
C ALA A 219 11.62 1.75 -22.00
N LEU A 220 12.13 0.99 -21.03
CA LEU A 220 12.50 1.47 -19.70
C LEU A 220 13.98 1.88 -19.56
N GLY A 221 14.79 1.66 -20.60
CA GLY A 221 16.23 1.93 -20.57
C GLY A 221 17.02 1.04 -19.60
N ILE A 222 16.61 -0.22 -19.42
CA ILE A 222 17.23 -1.16 -18.48
C ILE A 222 18.23 -2.06 -19.20
N ALA A 223 19.46 -2.14 -18.68
CA ALA A 223 20.50 -2.96 -19.26
C ALA A 223 20.14 -4.45 -19.22
N LYS A 224 20.51 -5.17 -20.29
CA LYS A 224 20.29 -6.62 -20.40
C LYS A 224 20.98 -7.39 -19.27
N ALA A 225 22.16 -6.94 -18.85
CA ALA A 225 22.93 -7.56 -17.78
C ALA A 225 22.15 -7.52 -16.44
N ASP A 226 21.70 -6.35 -16.00
CA ASP A 226 20.95 -6.19 -14.75
C ASP A 226 19.67 -7.04 -14.73
N TRP A 227 18.93 -7.03 -15.84
CA TRP A 227 17.71 -7.83 -15.99
C TRP A 227 17.96 -9.34 -15.93
N SER A 228 19.05 -9.79 -16.56
CA SER A 228 19.49 -11.19 -16.56
C SER A 228 19.94 -11.61 -15.17
N ASP A 229 20.79 -10.83 -14.53
CA ASP A 229 21.35 -11.14 -13.21
C ASP A 229 20.27 -11.17 -12.14
N PHE A 230 19.30 -10.26 -12.19
CA PHE A 230 18.09 -10.34 -11.39
C PHE A 230 17.36 -11.67 -11.61
N GLY A 231 17.16 -12.08 -12.86
CA GLY A 231 16.49 -13.34 -13.21
C GLY A 231 17.21 -14.58 -12.69
N LYS A 232 18.54 -14.64 -12.82
CA LYS A 232 19.37 -15.77 -12.37
C LYS A 232 19.26 -15.99 -10.86
N ILE A 233 19.22 -14.92 -10.07
CA ILE A 233 19.10 -15.03 -8.60
C ILE A 233 17.84 -15.79 -8.20
N PHE A 234 16.72 -15.57 -8.89
CA PHE A 234 15.46 -16.25 -8.60
C PHE A 234 15.28 -17.59 -9.31
N ASN A 235 15.77 -17.76 -10.53
CA ASN A 235 15.48 -18.94 -11.35
C ASN A 235 16.53 -20.05 -11.23
N ASP A 236 17.81 -19.68 -11.09
CA ASP A 236 18.92 -20.63 -11.15
C ASP A 236 19.47 -20.97 -9.77
N GLY A 237 19.32 -20.05 -8.82
CA GLY A 237 19.73 -20.25 -7.44
C GLY A 237 18.78 -21.19 -6.69
N ALA A 238 19.32 -22.23 -6.04
CA ALA A 238 18.61 -23.02 -5.04
C ALA A 238 18.39 -22.19 -3.77
N VAL A 239 17.57 -21.15 -3.86
CA VAL A 239 17.37 -20.12 -2.83
C VAL A 239 15.94 -20.20 -2.31
N LYS A 240 15.75 -20.16 -1.00
CA LYS A 240 14.42 -20.07 -0.37
C LYS A 240 13.70 -18.82 -0.88
N GLY A 241 12.49 -19.00 -1.39
CA GLY A 241 11.73 -17.92 -2.03
C GLY A 241 12.20 -17.59 -3.46
N GLY A 242 13.05 -18.43 -4.05
CA GLY A 242 13.29 -18.44 -5.49
C GLY A 242 12.07 -18.94 -6.27
N ARG A 243 12.11 -18.77 -7.59
CA ARG A 243 11.20 -19.46 -8.50
C ARG A 243 11.71 -20.88 -8.71
N HIS A 244 10.81 -21.78 -9.07
CA HIS A 244 11.15 -23.17 -9.40
C HIS A 244 11.80 -23.98 -8.26
N ASN A 245 11.49 -23.66 -7.00
CA ASN A 245 12.00 -24.37 -5.81
C ASN A 245 11.91 -25.90 -5.89
N GLY A 246 10.90 -26.47 -6.55
CA GLY A 246 10.74 -27.91 -6.74
C GLY A 246 11.65 -28.56 -7.80
N LYS A 247 12.43 -27.77 -8.56
CA LYS A 247 13.34 -28.26 -9.61
C LYS A 247 14.79 -28.39 -9.16
N HIS A 248 15.13 -27.91 -7.96
CA HIS A 248 16.51 -27.97 -7.46
C HIS A 248 16.77 -29.32 -6.75
N PRO A 249 17.78 -30.09 -7.17
CA PRO A 249 18.13 -31.36 -6.50
C PRO A 249 18.82 -31.14 -5.14
N ALA A 250 19.35 -29.94 -4.90
CA ALA A 250 20.01 -29.58 -3.65
C ALA A 250 19.04 -28.83 -2.70
N PRO A 251 19.23 -28.92 -1.36
CA PRO A 251 18.44 -28.16 -0.41
C PRO A 251 18.48 -26.65 -0.68
N LEU A 252 17.33 -26.00 -0.52
CA LEU A 252 17.21 -24.54 -0.68
C LEU A 252 17.97 -23.81 0.42
N LYS A 253 18.80 -22.85 0.03
CA LYS A 253 19.58 -22.00 0.93
C LYS A 253 18.88 -20.66 1.16
N PRO A 254 18.99 -20.03 2.33
CA PRO A 254 18.52 -18.66 2.51
C PRO A 254 19.19 -17.70 1.52
N MET A 255 18.43 -16.71 1.01
CA MET A 255 19.01 -15.64 0.20
C MET A 255 19.97 -14.80 1.06
N THR A 256 21.18 -14.54 0.56
CA THR A 256 22.15 -13.69 1.28
C THR A 256 21.66 -12.24 1.38
N GLY A 257 22.14 -11.50 2.38
CA GLY A 257 21.80 -10.08 2.53
C GLY A 257 22.17 -9.23 1.30
N VAL A 258 23.31 -9.53 0.67
CA VAL A 258 23.76 -8.85 -0.56
C VAL A 258 22.82 -9.14 -1.74
N GLN A 259 22.45 -10.40 -1.95
CA GLN A 259 21.49 -10.78 -3.00
C GLN A 259 20.14 -10.11 -2.76
N ARG A 260 19.63 -10.14 -1.52
CA ARG A 260 18.37 -9.49 -1.14
C ARG A 260 18.41 -7.99 -1.46
N ALA A 261 19.46 -7.30 -1.04
CA ALA A 261 19.64 -5.88 -1.34
C ALA A 261 19.70 -5.59 -2.85
N GLN A 262 20.39 -6.45 -3.61
CA GLN A 262 20.49 -6.34 -5.06
C GLN A 262 19.13 -6.49 -5.76
N VAL A 263 18.36 -7.53 -5.43
CA VAL A 263 17.05 -7.77 -6.06
C VAL A 263 16.03 -6.70 -5.67
N THR A 264 16.03 -6.26 -4.41
CA THR A 264 15.15 -5.18 -3.95
C THR A 264 15.49 -3.86 -4.65
N ARG A 265 16.78 -3.53 -4.79
CA ARG A 265 17.23 -2.33 -5.52
C ARG A 265 16.78 -2.38 -6.98
N PHE A 266 17.03 -3.49 -7.67
CA PHE A 266 16.61 -3.65 -9.06
C PHE A 266 15.10 -3.47 -9.24
N ALA A 267 14.28 -4.11 -8.39
CA ALA A 267 12.82 -3.98 -8.48
C ALA A 267 12.35 -2.54 -8.23
N LYS A 268 12.99 -1.83 -7.28
CA LYS A 268 12.72 -0.40 -7.02
C LYS A 268 13.06 0.47 -8.24
N ASP A 269 14.21 0.22 -8.86
CA ASP A 269 14.65 0.96 -10.04
C ASP A 269 13.78 0.67 -11.26
N LEU A 270 13.31 -0.57 -11.41
CA LEU A 270 12.34 -0.99 -12.40
C LEU A 270 11.00 -0.23 -12.25
N LEU A 271 10.46 -0.16 -11.04
CA LEU A 271 9.23 0.59 -10.75
C LEU A 271 9.39 2.09 -11.03
N ARG A 272 10.52 2.68 -10.65
CA ARG A 272 10.84 4.09 -10.94
C ARG A 272 10.94 4.35 -12.44
N ALA A 273 11.59 3.45 -13.18
CA ALA A 273 11.69 3.55 -14.63
C ALA A 273 10.31 3.44 -15.28
N TYR A 274 9.47 2.54 -14.77
CA TYR A 274 8.11 2.38 -15.29
C TYR A 274 7.23 3.60 -15.01
N GLY A 275 7.31 4.20 -13.82
CA GLY A 275 6.63 5.47 -13.52
C GLY A 275 7.05 6.59 -14.47
N ARG A 276 8.35 6.79 -14.69
CA ARG A 276 8.86 7.78 -15.67
C ARG A 276 8.35 7.52 -17.09
N TYR A 277 8.25 6.25 -17.49
CA TYR A 277 7.67 5.90 -18.78
C TYR A 277 6.20 6.35 -18.88
N LEU A 278 5.40 6.11 -17.84
CA LEU A 278 4.00 6.55 -17.79
C LEU A 278 3.87 8.08 -17.81
N ASP A 279 4.76 8.79 -17.12
CA ASP A 279 4.84 10.27 -17.19
C ASP A 279 5.07 10.76 -18.63
N ASN A 280 6.01 10.16 -19.34
CA ASN A 280 6.31 10.52 -20.73
C ASN A 280 5.16 10.18 -21.69
N GLN A 281 4.41 9.12 -21.42
CA GLN A 281 3.22 8.77 -22.22
C GLN A 281 2.05 9.73 -21.99
N ALA A 282 1.94 10.34 -20.80
CA ALA A 282 0.91 11.32 -20.51
C ALA A 282 1.16 12.70 -21.15
N THR A 283 2.43 13.04 -21.41
CA THR A 283 2.84 14.33 -22.01
C THR A 283 2.89 14.29 -23.54
N SER A 284 3.25 13.15 -24.13
CA SER A 284 3.34 12.95 -25.59
C SER A 284 2.03 13.07 -26.43
N PRO A 285 0.79 12.96 -25.91
CA PRO A 285 -0.42 13.01 -26.75
C PRO A 285 -0.80 14.40 -27.29
N LYS A 286 -0.14 15.48 -26.87
CA LYS A 286 -0.55 16.86 -27.23
C LYS A 286 0.21 17.50 -28.41
N GLU A 287 1.30 16.91 -28.90
CA GLU A 287 2.11 17.53 -29.99
C GLU A 287 1.80 16.98 -31.40
N GLN A 288 0.87 16.02 -31.54
CA GLN A 288 0.49 15.46 -32.85
C GLN A 288 -0.93 15.87 -33.33
N ALA A 289 -1.54 16.84 -32.67
CA ALA A 289 -2.89 17.34 -32.98
C ALA A 289 -2.94 18.86 -33.30
N THR A 290 -1.84 19.41 -33.81
CA THR A 290 -1.75 20.79 -34.34
C THR A 290 -1.21 20.78 -35.75
#